data_AF-A0A157SND0-F1
#
_entry.id   AF-A0A157SND0-F1
#
_cell.length_a   1.000
_cell.length_b   1.000
_cell.length_c   1.000
_cell.angle_alpha   90.00
_cell.angle_beta   90.00
_cell.angle_gamma   90.00
#
_symmetry.space_group_name_H-M   'P 1'
#
loop_
_entity.id
_entity.type
_entity.pdbx_description
1 polymer ?
#
loop_
_entity_poly.entity_id
_entity_poly.type
_entity_poly.pdbx_seq_one_letter_code
_entity_poly.pdbx_strand_id
1 'polypeptide(L)' 'MNDSFKQDWQSWVALVCATNGLAATPAMQAAIARTLLRLAVVQSEIPVAEHQHD' A
#
# COMPACT_ATOMS: atom_id res chain seq x y z
N MET A 1 0.95 16.10 2.50
CA MET A 1 0.90 14.74 1.91
C MET A 1 -0.57 14.33 1.89
N ASN A 2 -1.13 14.23 0.69
CA ASN A 2 -2.57 14.25 0.38
C ASN A 2 -3.39 13.30 1.28
N ASP A 3 -4.27 13.83 2.14
CA ASP A 3 -5.02 13.00 3.09
C ASP A 3 -6.01 12.06 2.39
N SER A 4 -6.48 12.42 1.19
CA SER A 4 -7.25 11.53 0.32
C SER A 4 -6.47 10.26 -0.02
N PHE A 5 -5.19 10.39 -0.36
CA PHE A 5 -4.34 9.24 -0.72
C PHE A 5 -4.12 8.30 0.47
N LYS A 6 -4.03 8.83 1.70
CA LYS A 6 -3.94 8.00 2.90
C LYS A 6 -5.24 7.24 3.18
N GLN A 7 -6.39 7.89 2.98
CA GLN A 7 -7.70 7.26 3.13
C GLN A 7 -7.91 6.14 2.09
N ASP A 8 -7.45 6.34 0.86
CA ASP A 8 -7.53 5.33 -0.19
C ASP A 8 -6.77 4.05 0.19
N TRP A 9 -5.54 4.20 0.72
CA TRP A 9 -4.76 3.05 1.19
C TRP A 9 -5.40 2.34 2.38
N GLN A 10 -6.03 3.06 3.32
CA GLN A 10 -6.72 2.43 4.44
C GLN A 10 -7.94 1.62 3.98
N SER A 11 -8.76 2.19 3.10
CA SER A 11 -9.91 1.52 2.49
C SER A 11 -9.48 0.29 1.68
N TRP A 12 -8.38 0.39 0.92
CA TRP A 12 -7.83 -0.72 0.16
C TRP A 12 -7.35 -1.86 1.06
N VAL A 13 -6.60 -1.56 2.13
CA VAL A 13 -6.15 -2.60 3.08
C VAL A 13 -7.34 -3.26 3.78
N ALA A 14 -8.33 -2.49 4.22
CA ALA A 14 -9.53 -3.04 4.85
C ALA A 14 -10.27 -3.99 3.90
N LEU A 15 -10.42 -3.60 2.63
CA LEU A 15 -11.01 -4.45 1.59
C LEU A 15 -10.22 -5.74 1.40
N VAL A 16 -8.90 -5.66 1.22
CA VAL A 16 -8.04 -6.84 1.04
C VAL A 16 -8.13 -7.80 2.23
N CYS A 17 -8.13 -7.27 3.46
CA CYS A 17 -8.29 -8.09 4.65
C CYS A 17 -9.65 -8.80 4.68
N ALA A 18 -10.72 -8.09 4.33
CA ALA A 18 -12.06 -8.68 4.26
C ALA A 18 -12.17 -9.75 3.16
N THR A 19 -11.69 -9.46 1.95
CA THR A 19 -11.77 -10.34 0.78
C THR A 19 -11.00 -11.65 0.98
N ASN A 20 -9.86 -11.59 1.68
CA ASN A 20 -8.99 -12.76 1.88
C ASN A 20 -9.17 -13.43 3.26
N GLY A 21 -10.14 -12.97 4.06
CA GLY A 21 -10.35 -13.52 5.40
C GLY A 21 -9.17 -13.33 6.35
N LEU A 22 -8.37 -12.27 6.16
CA LEU A 22 -7.22 -11.99 7.01
C LEU A 22 -7.71 -11.44 8.36
N ALA A 23 -7.34 -12.13 9.44
CA ALA A 23 -7.63 -11.71 10.81
C ALA A 23 -6.72 -10.54 11.26
N ALA A 24 -6.79 -9.42 10.55
CA ALA A 24 -6.07 -8.19 10.89
C ALA A 24 -6.97 -7.26 11.70
N THR A 25 -6.54 -6.90 12.92
CA THR A 25 -7.23 -5.88 13.72
C THR A 25 -7.17 -4.51 13.03
N PRO A 26 -8.07 -3.57 13.36
CA PRO A 26 -8.02 -2.21 12.78
C PRO A 26 -6.67 -1.52 12.98
N ALA A 27 -6.03 -1.72 14.13
CA ALA A 27 -4.69 -1.18 14.40
C ALA A 27 -3.61 -1.79 13.48
N MET A 28 -3.70 -3.10 13.21
CA MET A 28 -2.82 -3.78 12.25
C MET A 28 -3.06 -3.29 10.82
N GLN A 29 -4.32 -3.16 10.40
CA GLN A 29 -4.67 -2.63 9.07
C GLN A 29 -4.10 -1.21 8.87
N ALA A 30 -4.22 -0.35 9.89
CA ALA A 30 -3.64 1.00 9.86
C ALA A 30 -2.10 0.98 9.82
N ALA A 31 -1.44 0.02 10.48
CA ALA A 31 0.00 -0.15 10.37
C ALA A 31 0.43 -0.63 8.97
N ILE A 32 -0.28 -1.62 8.41
CA ILE A 32 -0.05 -2.15 7.05
C ILE A 32 -0.22 -1.02 6.02
N ALA A 33 -1.31 -0.27 6.07
CA ALA A 33 -1.56 0.85 5.14
C ALA A 33 -0.44 1.90 5.19
N ARG A 34 0.06 2.25 6.38
CA ARG A 34 1.19 3.17 6.54
C ARG A 34 2.49 2.62 5.96
N THR A 35 2.78 1.34 6.15
CA THR A 35 3.98 0.70 5.60
C THR A 35 3.92 0.64 4.08
N LEU A 36 2.78 0.22 3.51
CA LEU A 36 2.59 0.17 2.06
C LEU A 36 2.69 1.55 1.42
N LEU A 37 2.12 2.57 2.06
CA LEU A 37 2.26 3.95 1.61
C LEU A 37 3.73 4.40 1.54
N ARG A 38 4.54 4.06 2.55
CA ARG A 38 5.98 4.39 2.54
C ARG A 38 6.73 3.65 1.43
N LEU A 39 6.40 2.38 1.20
CA LEU A 39 7.00 1.59 0.13
C LEU A 39 6.63 2.12 -1.25
N ALA A 40 5.39 2.57 -1.45
CA ALA A 40 4.96 3.18 -2.72
C ALA A 40 5.74 4.46 -3.03
N VAL A 41 6.05 5.27 -2.01
CA VAL A 41 6.92 6.46 -2.18
C VAL A 41 8.33 6.03 -2.60
N VAL A 42 8.93 5.07 -1.91
CA VAL A 42 10.27 4.57 -2.25
C VAL A 42 10.31 3.97 -3.66
N GLN A 43 9.28 3.21 -4.06
CA GLN A 43 9.19 2.65 -5.41
C GLN A 43 9.18 3.74 -6.49
N SER A 44 8.48 4.87 -6.24
CA SER A 44 8.44 5.98 -7.20
C SER A 44 9.79 6.68 -7.40
N GLU A 45 10.74 6.49 -6.47
CA GLU A 45 12.09 7.04 -6.54
C GLU A 45 13.09 6.07 -7.20
N ILE A 46 12.73 4.79 -7.37
CA ILE A 46 13.57 3.79 -8.03
C ILE A 46 13.30 3.86 -9.53
N PRO A 47 14.27 4.30 -10.36
CA PRO A 47 14.09 4.28 -11.81
C PRO A 47 13.87 2.83 -12.26
N VAL A 48 12.76 2.59 -12.95
CA VAL A 48 12.49 1.30 -13.58
C VAL A 48 13.55 1.12 -14.67
N ALA A 49 14.51 0.23 -14.44
CA ALA A 49 15.42 -0.18 -15.49
C ALA A 49 14.59 -0.93 -16.53
N GLU A 50 14.24 -0.23 -17.62
CA GLU A 50 13.69 -0.85 -18.82
C GLU A 50 14.72 -1.87 -19.31
N HIS A 51 14.53 -3.13 -18.94
CA HIS A 51 15.27 -4.22 -19.55
C HIS A 51 14.76 -4.31 -20.98
N GLN A 52 15.47 -3.64 -21.90
CA GLN A 52 15.40 -3.95 -23.32
C GLN A 52 15.79 -5.42 -23.47
N HIS A 53 14.79 -6.27 -23.65
CA HIS A 53 14.96 -7.65 -24.07
C HIS A 53 15.09 -7.59 -25.60
N ASP A 54 16.31 -7.42 -26.09
CA ASP A 54 16.67 -7.63 -27.51
C ASP A 54 16.74 -9.14 -27.83
#